data_AF-A0A949Y3T6-F1
#
_entry.id   AF-A0A949Y3T6-F1
#
_cell.length_a   1.000
_cell.length_b   1.000
_cell.length_c   1.000
_cell.angle_alpha   90.00
_cell.angle_beta   90.00
_cell.angle_gamma   90.00
#
_symmetry.space_group_name_H-M   'P 1'
#
loop_
_entity.id
_entity.type
_entity.pdbx_description
1 polymer ?
#
loop_
_entity_poly.entity_id
_entity_poly.type
_entity_poly.pdbx_seq_one_letter_code
_entity_poly.pdbx_strand_id
1 'polypeptide(L)'
;MDDARTLVRQNILTTKAVDQNITVTDQQVNDYLKQQHLTIGAPSQVQARHILVKTKAQADVVEAQLKKGGDFAALAKQYSIDPGTKDKGGELGWFGPGQMVPAFQAAAFALKPGQISAPVQTPFGWHVIQVEATKPLTKDEAIDQIKKQQESLQIQPFMNQLRTSAKIEIDDPRFSDLFPSPTPAAPAPAPATPAPAPAPTKK
;
A
#
# COMPACT_ATOMS: atom_id res chain seq x y z
N MET A 1 -1.26 -7.44 30.86
CA MET A 1 -1.25 -6.09 30.24
C MET A 1 0.17 -5.53 30.15
N ASP A 2 1.03 -5.77 31.14
CA ASP A 2 2.42 -5.27 31.12
C ASP A 2 3.31 -5.93 30.05
N ASP A 3 3.08 -7.21 29.72
CA ASP A 3 3.80 -7.89 28.64
C ASP A 3 3.53 -7.26 27.27
N ALA A 4 2.27 -6.87 27.00
CA ALA A 4 1.89 -6.20 25.76
C ALA A 4 2.53 -4.82 25.65
N ARG A 5 2.60 -4.06 26.75
CA ARG A 5 3.29 -2.76 26.79
C ARG A 5 4.79 -2.91 26.53
N THR A 6 5.41 -3.95 27.09
CA THR A 6 6.83 -4.25 26.89
C THR A 6 7.13 -4.58 25.42
N LEU A 7 6.32 -5.45 24.79
CA LEU A 7 6.48 -5.79 23.38
C LEU A 7 6.29 -4.59 22.45
N VAL A 8 5.29 -3.75 22.71
CA VAL A 8 5.06 -2.52 21.94
C VAL A 8 6.23 -1.56 22.12
N ARG A 9 6.74 -1.38 23.35
CA ARG A 9 7.90 -0.53 23.62
C ARG A 9 9.13 -1.03 22.89
N GLN A 10 9.41 -2.33 22.94
CA GLN A 10 10.55 -2.93 22.25
C GLN A 10 10.46 -2.70 20.74
N ASN A 11 9.30 -2.96 20.13
CA ASN A 11 9.07 -2.73 18.71
C ASN A 11 9.30 -1.26 18.33
N ILE A 12 8.73 -0.31 19.08
CA ILE A 12 8.93 1.13 18.84
C ILE A 12 10.41 1.52 18.93
N LEU A 13 11.14 1.02 19.94
CA LEU A 13 12.56 1.33 20.10
C LEU A 13 13.39 0.77 18.96
N THR A 14 13.15 -0.48 18.54
CA THR A 14 13.84 -1.10 17.41
C THR A 14 13.59 -0.32 16.12
N THR A 15 12.33 0.00 15.82
CA THR A 15 11.97 0.77 14.61
C THR A 15 12.59 2.17 14.63
N LYS A 16 12.55 2.88 15.76
CA LYS A 16 13.18 4.21 15.89
C LYS A 16 14.71 4.18 15.73
N ALA A 17 15.37 3.16 16.27
CA ALA A 17 16.82 3.02 16.13
C ALA A 17 17.24 2.76 14.68
N VAL A 18 16.40 2.07 13.92
CA VAL A 18 16.62 1.82 12.49
C VAL A 18 16.30 3.05 11.64
N ASP A 19 15.19 3.75 11.89
CA ASP A 19 14.76 4.96 11.15
C ASP A 19 15.81 6.08 11.18
N GLN A 20 16.55 6.26 12.29
CA GLN A 20 17.61 7.28 12.37
C GLN A 20 18.72 7.11 11.32
N ASN A 21 18.87 5.92 10.76
CA ASN A 21 19.87 5.62 9.74
C ASN A 21 19.29 5.59 8.32
N ILE A 22 17.99 5.87 8.15
CA ILE A 22 17.30 5.79 6.86
C ILE A 22 17.06 7.19 6.31
N THR A 23 17.80 7.51 5.25
CA THR A 23 17.55 8.70 4.42
C THR A 23 16.99 8.26 3.08
N VAL A 24 15.77 8.69 2.75
CA VAL A 24 15.16 8.43 1.44
C VAL A 24 15.58 9.51 0.46
N THR A 25 16.18 9.11 -0.66
CA THR A 25 16.60 10.02 -1.73
C THR A 25 15.50 10.19 -2.78
N ASP A 26 15.55 11.29 -3.54
CA ASP A 26 14.62 11.51 -4.66
C ASP A 26 14.72 10.41 -5.73
N GLN A 27 15.91 9.84 -5.92
CA GLN A 27 16.10 8.71 -6.83
C GLN A 27 15.32 7.48 -6.34
N GLN A 28 15.37 7.18 -5.04
CA GLN A 28 14.59 6.07 -4.47
C GLN A 28 13.08 6.30 -4.59
N VAL A 29 12.62 7.54 -4.45
CA VAL A 29 11.21 7.88 -4.71
C VAL A 29 10.85 7.61 -6.17
N ASN A 30 11.66 8.07 -7.12
CA ASN A 30 11.40 7.86 -8.54
C ASN A 30 11.43 6.38 -8.92
N ASP A 31 12.39 5.61 -8.40
CA ASP A 31 12.51 4.18 -8.63
C ASP A 31 11.30 3.43 -8.06
N TYR A 32 10.86 3.78 -6.85
CA TYR A 32 9.66 3.23 -6.22
C TYR A 32 8.40 3.52 -7.06
N LEU A 33 8.21 4.77 -7.48
CA LEU A 33 7.07 5.15 -8.31
C LEU A 33 7.06 4.39 -9.64
N LYS A 34 8.21 4.26 -10.29
CA LYS A 34 8.35 3.50 -11.54
C LYS A 34 8.06 2.02 -11.35
N GLN A 35 8.63 1.40 -10.32
CA GLN A 35 8.44 -0.02 -10.04
C GLN A 35 6.98 -0.35 -9.71
N GLN A 36 6.30 0.53 -8.98
CA GLN A 36 4.90 0.38 -8.59
C GLN A 36 3.92 0.92 -9.64
N HIS A 37 4.40 1.45 -10.77
CA HIS A 37 3.60 2.13 -11.79
C HIS A 37 2.69 3.22 -11.21
N LEU A 38 3.21 3.95 -10.22
CA LEU A 38 2.52 5.03 -9.53
C LEU A 38 2.96 6.39 -10.07
N THR A 39 2.04 7.35 -10.01
CA THR A 39 2.29 8.74 -10.40
C THR A 39 1.88 9.66 -9.26
N ILE A 40 2.77 10.56 -8.84
CA ILE A 40 2.43 11.60 -7.86
C ILE A 40 1.26 12.44 -8.40
N GLY A 41 0.26 12.69 -7.55
CA GLY A 41 -0.96 13.40 -7.93
C GLY A 41 -2.02 12.52 -8.60
N ALA A 42 -1.69 11.31 -9.06
CA ALA A 42 -2.70 10.34 -9.47
C ALA A 42 -3.38 9.72 -8.25
N PRO A 43 -4.65 9.27 -8.36
CA PRO A 43 -5.34 8.63 -7.24
C PRO A 43 -4.56 7.41 -6.73
N SER A 44 -4.14 7.42 -5.47
CA SER A 44 -3.62 6.26 -4.74
C SER A 44 -4.76 5.44 -4.12
N GLN A 45 -5.86 6.12 -3.78
CA GLN A 45 -7.09 5.50 -3.29
C GLN A 45 -8.30 6.20 -3.90
N VAL A 46 -9.38 5.45 -4.08
CA VAL A 46 -10.68 5.96 -4.49
C VAL A 46 -11.73 5.52 -3.47
N GLN A 47 -12.63 6.42 -3.12
CA GLN A 47 -13.85 6.10 -2.42
C GLN A 47 -14.93 5.92 -3.46
N ALA A 48 -15.59 4.76 -3.48
CA ALA A 48 -16.63 4.49 -4.46
C ALA A 48 -17.81 3.74 -3.87
N ARG A 49 -18.89 3.78 -4.63
CA ARG A 49 -20.07 2.94 -4.46
C ARG A 49 -20.43 2.26 -5.77
N HIS A 50 -21.09 1.10 -5.68
CA HIS A 50 -21.44 0.32 -6.85
C HIS A 50 -22.84 -0.29 -6.78
N ILE A 51 -23.36 -0.65 -7.95
CA ILE A 51 -24.55 -1.48 -8.10
C ILE A 51 -24.16 -2.67 -8.97
N LEU A 52 -24.26 -3.87 -8.42
CA LEU A 52 -23.97 -5.12 -9.14
C LEU A 52 -25.28 -5.73 -9.64
N VAL A 53 -25.36 -6.08 -10.92
CA VAL A 53 -26.55 -6.72 -11.52
C VAL A 53 -26.14 -7.90 -12.39
N LYS A 54 -27.10 -8.79 -12.70
CA LYS A 54 -26.81 -10.01 -13.46
C LYS A 54 -26.57 -9.74 -14.95
N THR A 55 -27.28 -8.79 -15.53
CA THR A 55 -27.29 -8.56 -16.98
C THR A 55 -26.88 -7.14 -17.35
N LYS A 56 -26.30 -6.99 -18.55
CA LYS A 56 -25.95 -5.68 -19.08
C LYS A 56 -27.18 -4.77 -19.20
N ALA A 57 -28.32 -5.31 -19.64
CA ALA A 57 -29.55 -4.55 -19.77
C ALA A 57 -30.01 -3.92 -18.44
N GLN A 58 -29.89 -4.64 -17.32
CA GLN A 58 -30.17 -4.07 -16.00
C GLN A 58 -29.18 -2.96 -15.65
N ALA A 59 -27.90 -3.14 -15.99
CA ALA A 59 -26.87 -2.14 -15.71
C ALA A 59 -27.09 -0.87 -16.54
N ASP A 60 -27.45 -1.02 -17.82
CA ASP A 60 -27.80 0.10 -18.71
C ASP A 60 -29.00 0.90 -18.16
N VAL A 61 -30.02 0.22 -17.62
CA VAL A 61 -31.17 0.87 -16.97
C VAL A 61 -30.74 1.65 -15.73
N VAL A 62 -29.94 1.03 -14.86
CA VAL A 62 -29.44 1.67 -13.63
C VAL A 62 -28.58 2.90 -13.96
N GLU A 63 -27.64 2.76 -14.91
CA GLU A 63 -26.79 3.86 -15.37
C GLU A 63 -27.65 5.03 -15.90
N ALA A 64 -28.65 4.74 -16.74
CA ALA A 64 -29.53 5.75 -17.29
C ALA A 64 -30.36 6.48 -16.22
N GLN A 65 -30.79 5.78 -15.16
CA GLN A 65 -31.52 6.38 -14.04
C GLN A 65 -30.59 7.26 -13.18
N LEU A 66 -29.37 6.79 -12.92
CA LEU A 66 -28.36 7.56 -12.18
C LEU A 66 -27.94 8.84 -12.90
N LYS A 67 -27.74 8.77 -14.23
CA LYS A 67 -27.42 9.94 -15.06
C LYS A 67 -28.54 10.99 -15.09
N LYS A 68 -29.79 10.59 -14.79
CA LYS A 68 -30.94 11.50 -14.64
C LYS A 68 -31.09 12.07 -13.23
N GLY A 69 -30.14 11.81 -12.33
CA GLY A 69 -30.18 12.27 -10.94
C GLY A 69 -30.97 11.35 -10.00
N GLY A 70 -31.16 10.07 -10.37
CA GLY A 70 -31.76 9.09 -9.47
C GLY A 70 -30.91 8.86 -8.20
N ASP A 71 -31.58 8.50 -7.12
CA ASP A 71 -30.93 8.19 -5.84
C ASP A 71 -30.15 6.88 -5.94
N PHE A 72 -28.82 6.95 -5.76
CA PHE A 72 -27.95 5.79 -5.88
C PHE A 72 -28.25 4.72 -4.83
N ALA A 73 -28.53 5.11 -3.59
CA ALA A 73 -28.77 4.16 -2.52
C ALA A 73 -30.11 3.42 -2.71
N ALA A 74 -31.13 4.12 -3.19
CA ALA A 74 -32.41 3.51 -3.55
C ALA A 74 -32.24 2.50 -4.70
N LEU A 75 -31.49 2.87 -5.74
CA LEU A 75 -31.22 1.97 -6.86
C LEU A 75 -30.34 0.79 -6.47
N ALA A 76 -29.35 0.99 -5.59
CA ALA A 76 -28.55 -0.09 -5.04
C ALA A 76 -29.42 -1.09 -4.27
N LYS A 77 -30.32 -0.60 -3.42
CA LYS A 77 -31.25 -1.47 -2.67
C LYS A 77 -32.21 -2.23 -3.59
N GLN A 78 -32.65 -1.60 -4.68
CA GLN A 78 -33.60 -2.18 -5.63
C GLN A 78 -32.96 -3.20 -6.59
N TYR A 79 -31.80 -2.88 -7.15
CA TYR A 79 -31.20 -3.65 -8.24
C TYR A 79 -29.96 -4.44 -7.85
N SER A 80 -29.21 -4.00 -6.83
CA SER A 80 -27.93 -4.62 -6.51
C SER A 80 -28.11 -6.03 -5.97
N ILE A 81 -27.40 -6.99 -6.57
CA ILE A 81 -27.30 -8.38 -6.11
C ILE A 81 -26.13 -8.58 -5.16
N ASP A 82 -25.34 -7.54 -4.87
CA ASP A 82 -24.25 -7.63 -3.89
C ASP A 82 -24.80 -7.59 -2.45
N PRO A 83 -24.74 -8.69 -1.68
CA PRO A 83 -25.25 -8.72 -0.31
C PRO A 83 -24.43 -7.84 0.65
N GLY A 84 -23.17 -7.54 0.34
CA GLY A 84 -22.29 -6.77 1.23
C GLY A 84 -22.64 -5.28 1.28
N THR A 85 -23.10 -4.73 0.16
CA THR A 85 -23.30 -3.28 0.00
C THR A 85 -24.71 -2.85 -0.39
N LYS A 86 -25.59 -3.74 -0.91
CA LYS A 86 -26.92 -3.33 -1.41
C LYS A 86 -27.76 -2.55 -0.39
N ASP A 87 -27.71 -2.96 0.89
CA ASP A 87 -28.50 -2.34 1.97
C ASP A 87 -27.79 -1.13 2.58
N LYS A 88 -26.54 -0.87 2.16
CA LYS A 88 -25.70 0.27 2.54
C LYS A 88 -25.51 1.23 1.36
N GLY A 89 -26.48 1.28 0.46
CA GLY A 89 -26.44 2.17 -0.70
C GLY A 89 -25.32 1.90 -1.72
N GLY A 90 -24.74 0.70 -1.70
CA GLY A 90 -23.65 0.32 -2.60
C GLY A 90 -22.26 0.75 -2.13
N GLU A 91 -22.11 1.29 -0.93
CA GLU A 91 -20.84 1.85 -0.41
C GLU A 91 -19.74 0.79 -0.25
N LEU A 92 -18.58 1.03 -0.89
CA LEU A 92 -17.39 0.17 -0.76
C LEU A 92 -16.32 0.79 0.17
N GLY A 93 -16.42 2.08 0.46
CA GLY A 93 -15.38 2.82 1.17
C GLY A 93 -14.15 3.07 0.30
N TRP A 94 -13.01 3.34 0.96
CA TRP A 94 -11.73 3.64 0.30
C TRP A 94 -11.02 2.35 -0.11
N PHE A 95 -10.58 2.29 -1.36
CA PHE A 95 -9.70 1.21 -1.83
C PHE A 95 -8.60 1.73 -2.75
N GLY A 96 -7.45 1.08 -2.67
CA GLY A 96 -6.28 1.27 -3.51
C GLY A 96 -6.15 0.18 -4.59
N PRO A 97 -5.06 0.25 -5.38
CA PRO A 97 -4.73 -0.78 -6.36
C PRO A 97 -4.58 -2.18 -5.73
N GLY A 98 -5.03 -3.22 -6.44
CA GLY A 98 -4.93 -4.62 -6.04
C GLY A 98 -6.04 -5.11 -5.10
N GLN A 99 -6.89 -4.22 -4.59
CA GLN A 99 -7.99 -4.60 -3.68
C GLN A 99 -9.29 -5.00 -4.39
N MET A 100 -9.42 -4.66 -5.67
CA MET A 100 -10.60 -4.95 -6.50
C MET A 100 -10.20 -5.72 -7.76
N VAL A 101 -11.15 -6.38 -8.41
CA VAL A 101 -10.90 -7.07 -9.69
C VAL A 101 -10.42 -6.09 -10.77
N PRO A 102 -9.51 -6.49 -11.68
CA PRO A 102 -8.83 -5.55 -12.59
C PRO A 102 -9.76 -4.65 -13.41
N ALA A 103 -10.85 -5.20 -13.96
CA ALA A 103 -11.82 -4.43 -14.75
C ALA A 103 -12.56 -3.37 -13.92
N PHE A 104 -12.94 -3.72 -12.69
CA PHE A 104 -13.60 -2.79 -11.76
C PHE A 104 -12.64 -1.67 -11.35
N GLN A 105 -11.42 -2.03 -10.99
CA GLN A 105 -10.39 -1.07 -10.59
C GLN A 105 -10.08 -0.09 -11.72
N ALA A 106 -9.84 -0.59 -12.93
CA ALA A 106 -9.52 0.26 -14.08
C ALA A 106 -10.63 1.29 -14.35
N ALA A 107 -11.90 0.86 -14.27
CA ALA A 107 -13.03 1.77 -14.42
C ALA A 107 -13.12 2.79 -13.28
N ALA A 108 -12.98 2.36 -12.01
CA ALA A 108 -13.07 3.25 -10.86
C ALA A 108 -11.96 4.31 -10.86
N PHE A 109 -10.71 3.93 -11.10
CA PHE A 109 -9.58 4.87 -11.10
C PHE A 109 -9.57 5.82 -12.31
N ALA A 110 -10.32 5.51 -13.37
CA ALA A 110 -10.50 6.40 -14.52
C ALA A 110 -11.59 7.47 -14.30
N LEU A 111 -12.47 7.28 -13.32
CA LEU A 111 -13.56 8.21 -13.03
C LEU A 111 -13.09 9.40 -12.19
N LYS A 112 -13.71 10.57 -12.45
CA LYS A 112 -13.62 11.71 -11.54
C LYS A 112 -14.67 11.61 -10.43
N PRO A 113 -14.45 12.22 -9.25
CA PRO A 113 -15.48 12.34 -8.22
C PRO A 113 -16.82 12.83 -8.79
N GLY A 114 -17.90 12.16 -8.39
CA GLY A 114 -19.27 12.37 -8.85
C GLY A 114 -19.65 11.65 -10.15
N GLN A 115 -18.70 11.17 -10.94
CA GLN A 115 -19.00 10.52 -12.23
C GLN A 115 -19.52 9.09 -12.08
N ILE A 116 -20.43 8.71 -12.98
CA ILE A 116 -20.98 7.35 -13.11
C ILE A 116 -20.26 6.64 -14.26
N SER A 117 -19.81 5.39 -14.04
CA SER A 117 -19.21 4.57 -15.08
C SER A 117 -20.25 4.08 -16.10
N ALA A 118 -19.78 3.75 -17.30
CA ALA A 118 -20.49 2.77 -18.13
C ALA A 118 -20.56 1.41 -17.41
N PRO A 119 -21.48 0.51 -17.80
CA PRO A 119 -21.53 -0.84 -17.25
C PRO A 119 -20.22 -1.60 -17.43
N VAL A 120 -19.65 -2.06 -16.31
CA VAL A 120 -18.37 -2.77 -16.25
C VAL A 120 -18.64 -4.24 -16.03
N GLN A 121 -18.21 -5.09 -16.97
CA GLN A 121 -18.32 -6.53 -16.81
C GLN A 121 -17.19 -7.08 -15.93
N THR A 122 -17.54 -7.94 -14.98
CA THR A 122 -16.59 -8.71 -14.16
C THR A 122 -17.08 -10.17 -14.04
N PRO A 123 -16.31 -11.08 -13.44
CA PRO A 123 -16.79 -12.43 -13.14
C PRO A 123 -18.04 -12.50 -12.26
N PHE A 124 -18.38 -11.43 -11.53
CA PHE A 124 -19.54 -11.38 -10.64
C PHE A 124 -20.81 -10.89 -11.35
N GLY A 125 -20.69 -10.31 -12.54
CA GLY A 125 -21.80 -9.71 -13.28
C GLY A 125 -21.43 -8.35 -13.87
N TRP A 126 -22.38 -7.43 -13.85
CA TRP A 126 -22.23 -6.08 -14.39
C TRP A 126 -22.30 -5.05 -13.28
N HIS A 127 -21.35 -4.13 -13.25
CA HIS A 127 -21.25 -3.08 -12.24
C HIS A 127 -21.53 -1.71 -12.85
N VAL A 128 -22.30 -0.90 -12.15
CA VAL A 128 -22.35 0.55 -12.34
C VAL A 128 -21.66 1.19 -11.15
N ILE A 129 -20.63 1.99 -11.39
CA ILE A 129 -19.71 2.50 -10.37
C ILE A 129 -19.86 4.02 -10.29
N GLN A 130 -19.84 4.56 -9.08
CA GLN A 130 -19.67 5.99 -8.84
C GLN A 130 -18.50 6.22 -7.90
N VAL A 131 -17.56 7.06 -8.32
CA VAL A 131 -16.49 7.55 -7.43
C VAL A 131 -17.01 8.75 -6.67
N GLU A 132 -16.89 8.73 -5.34
CA GLU A 132 -17.31 9.81 -4.46
C GLU A 132 -16.15 10.75 -4.16
N ALA A 133 -14.95 10.20 -3.97
CA ALA A 133 -13.73 10.96 -3.70
C ALA A 133 -12.49 10.21 -4.20
N THR A 134 -11.43 10.96 -4.47
CA THR A 134 -10.11 10.41 -4.77
C THR A 134 -9.09 10.98 -3.81
N LYS A 135 -8.12 10.16 -3.41
CA LYS A 135 -6.97 10.58 -2.62
C LYS A 135 -5.74 10.47 -3.51
N PRO A 136 -5.11 11.60 -3.89
CA PRO A 136 -3.91 11.55 -4.72
C PRO A 136 -2.73 11.00 -3.92
N LEU A 137 -1.83 10.28 -4.59
CA LEU A 137 -0.54 9.92 -4.01
C LEU A 137 0.30 11.18 -3.81
N THR A 138 0.75 11.43 -2.59
CA THR A 138 1.70 12.50 -2.30
C THR A 138 3.14 11.99 -2.29
N LYS A 139 4.11 12.90 -2.46
CA LYS A 139 5.53 12.57 -2.35
C LYS A 139 5.87 12.07 -0.93
N ASP A 140 5.31 12.71 0.09
CA ASP A 140 5.53 12.33 1.48
C ASP A 140 4.99 10.93 1.78
N GLU A 141 3.81 10.59 1.25
CA GLU A 141 3.28 9.23 1.37
C GLU A 141 4.19 8.20 0.68
N ALA A 142 4.74 8.53 -0.50
CA ALA A 142 5.70 7.65 -1.16
C ALA A 142 6.98 7.48 -0.32
N ILE A 143 7.50 8.57 0.27
CA ILE A 143 8.67 8.54 1.16
C ILE A 143 8.38 7.65 2.38
N ASP A 144 7.21 7.81 3.02
CA ASP A 144 6.84 7.03 4.19
C ASP A 144 6.75 5.52 3.89
N GLN A 145 6.23 5.15 2.72
CA GLN A 145 6.18 3.74 2.28
C GLN A 145 7.59 3.18 2.05
N ILE A 146 8.46 3.95 1.40
CA ILE A 146 9.85 3.54 1.17
C ILE A 146 10.59 3.39 2.49
N LYS A 147 10.40 4.34 3.43
CA LYS A 147 10.98 4.26 4.77
C LYS A 147 10.55 2.98 5.48
N LYS A 148 9.25 2.71 5.57
CA LYS A 148 8.72 1.47 6.19
C LYS A 148 9.30 0.21 5.56
N GLN A 149 9.42 0.19 4.23
CA GLN A 149 10.04 -0.93 3.54
C GLN A 149 11.51 -1.09 3.93
N GLN A 150 12.29 -0.01 3.93
CA GLN A 150 13.70 -0.05 4.33
C GLN A 150 13.87 -0.42 5.80
N GLU A 151 13.05 0.13 6.71
CA GLU A 151 13.03 -0.23 8.12
C GLU A 151 12.86 -1.74 8.30
N SER A 152 11.86 -2.32 7.63
CA SER A 152 11.60 -3.76 7.71
C SER A 152 12.79 -4.62 7.26
N LEU A 153 13.53 -4.14 6.25
CA LEU A 153 14.73 -4.81 5.73
C LEU A 153 15.95 -4.65 6.66
N GLN A 154 16.03 -3.53 7.37
CA GLN A 154 17.16 -3.20 8.26
C GLN A 154 16.98 -3.71 9.69
N ILE A 155 15.75 -4.04 10.13
CA ILE A 155 15.50 -4.60 11.46
C ILE A 155 16.33 -5.87 11.72
N GLN A 156 16.35 -6.82 10.78
CA GLN A 156 17.07 -8.08 10.98
C GLN A 156 18.61 -7.90 11.05
N PRO A 157 19.26 -7.20 10.10
CA PRO A 157 20.68 -6.84 10.21
C PRO A 157 21.00 -6.09 11.50
N PHE A 158 20.17 -5.11 11.89
CA PHE A 158 20.37 -4.34 13.12
C PHE A 158 20.31 -5.23 14.36
N MET A 159 19.33 -6.13 14.45
CA MET A 159 19.23 -7.09 15.57
C MET A 159 20.42 -8.03 15.61
N ASN A 160 20.91 -8.48 14.46
CA ASN A 160 22.12 -9.31 14.40
C ASN A 160 23.35 -8.53 14.85
N GLN A 161 23.53 -7.29 14.40
CA GLN A 161 24.61 -6.42 14.84
C GLN A 161 24.58 -6.24 16.37
N LEU A 162 23.42 -5.94 16.95
CA LEU A 162 23.25 -5.81 18.40
C LEU A 162 23.62 -7.10 19.14
N ARG A 163 23.21 -8.27 18.63
CA ARG A 163 23.58 -9.56 19.22
C ARG A 163 25.09 -9.80 19.19
N THR A 164 25.75 -9.45 18.09
CA THR A 164 27.20 -9.65 17.93
C THR A 164 28.06 -8.63 18.70
N SER A 165 27.55 -7.42 18.91
CA SER A 165 28.27 -6.36 19.64
C SER A 165 27.98 -6.38 21.15
N ALA A 166 26.88 -7.00 21.57
CA ALA A 166 26.57 -7.19 22.97
C ALA A 166 27.38 -8.35 23.57
N LYS A 167 27.89 -8.14 24.78
CA LYS A 167 28.43 -9.23 25.59
C LYS A 167 27.25 -10.04 26.15
N ILE A 168 26.95 -11.18 25.53
CA ILE A 168 25.88 -12.08 25.96
C ILE A 168 26.53 -13.29 26.65
N GLU A 169 26.31 -13.42 27.96
CA GLU A 169 26.68 -14.60 28.76
C GLU A 169 25.42 -15.45 28.96
N ILE A 170 25.51 -16.75 28.65
CA ILE A 170 24.39 -17.69 28.78
C ILE A 170 24.76 -18.67 29.89
N ASP A 171 24.17 -18.47 31.06
CA ASP A 171 24.45 -19.30 32.23
C ASP A 171 23.75 -20.67 32.18
N ASP A 172 22.72 -20.81 31.34
CA ASP A 172 21.92 -22.02 31.20
C ASP A 172 22.24 -22.74 29.87
N PRO A 173 22.84 -23.95 29.92
CA PRO A 173 23.22 -24.72 28.73
C PRO A 173 22.07 -25.03 27.78
N ARG A 174 20.81 -24.99 28.23
CA ARG A 174 19.63 -25.26 27.39
C ARG A 174 19.39 -24.17 26.35
N PHE A 175 19.99 -23.00 26.54
CA PHE A 175 19.78 -21.82 25.70
C PHE A 175 21.04 -21.40 24.92
N SER A 176 22.12 -22.19 24.97
CA SER A 176 23.39 -21.91 24.28
C SER A 176 23.21 -21.69 22.78
N ASP A 177 22.23 -22.37 22.17
CA ASP A 177 21.99 -22.36 20.73
C ASP A 177 21.10 -21.18 20.28
N LEU A 178 20.51 -20.43 21.22
CA LEU A 178 19.64 -19.29 20.90
C LEU A 178 20.43 -18.04 20.47
N PHE A 179 21.72 -17.98 20.78
CA PHE A 179 22.60 -16.88 20.42
C PHE A 179 23.98 -17.43 19.98
N PRO A 180 24.13 -17.86 18.72
CA PRO A 180 25.45 -18.28 18.22
C PRO A 180 26.44 -17.12 18.38
N SER A 181 27.57 -17.38 19.05
CA SER A 181 28.63 -16.38 19.25
C SER A 181 29.14 -15.86 17.90
N PRO A 182 29.54 -14.57 17.80
CA PRO A 182 30.15 -14.08 16.58
C PRO A 182 31.46 -14.82 16.32
N THR A 183 31.52 -15.61 15.25
CA THR A 183 32.80 -15.83 14.56
C THR A 183 33.34 -14.45 14.17
N PRO A 184 34.63 -14.14 14.39
CA PRO A 184 35.18 -12.82 14.04
C PRO A 184 34.85 -12.51 12.58
N ALA A 185 33.94 -11.56 12.37
CA ALA A 185 33.60 -11.11 11.03
C ALA A 185 34.82 -10.38 10.47
N ALA A 186 35.24 -10.81 9.28
CA ALA A 186 36.11 -10.04 8.42
C ALA A 186 35.64 -8.57 8.37
N PRO A 187 36.57 -7.59 8.25
CA PRO A 187 36.24 -6.18 8.30
C PRO A 187 35.09 -5.84 7.34
N ALA A 188 34.14 -5.05 7.85
CA ALA A 188 32.98 -4.59 7.10
C ALA A 188 33.39 -4.10 5.70
N PRO A 189 32.63 -4.42 4.63
CA PRO A 189 32.87 -3.78 3.35
C PRO A 189 32.70 -2.27 3.56
N ALA A 190 33.76 -1.53 3.25
CA ALA A 190 33.77 -0.07 3.30
C ALA A 190 32.54 0.49 2.54
N PRO A 191 31.99 1.63 2.98
CA PRO A 191 30.87 2.27 2.28
C PRO A 191 31.24 2.45 0.81
N ALA A 192 30.41 1.90 -0.07
CA ALA A 192 30.57 2.04 -1.51
C ALA A 192 30.62 3.54 -1.84
N THR A 193 31.78 4.00 -2.25
CA THR A 193 31.98 5.36 -2.75
C THR A 193 31.11 5.50 -4.01
N PRO A 194 30.37 6.61 -4.19
CA PRO A 194 29.59 6.80 -5.41
C PRO A 194 30.54 6.86 -6.60
N ALA A 195 30.22 6.11 -7.65
CA ALA A 195 30.94 6.20 -8.92
C ALA A 195 30.93 7.65 -9.44
N PRO A 196 32.07 8.18 -9.90
CA PRO A 196 32.13 9.54 -10.43
C PRO A 196 31.30 9.66 -11.72
N ALA A 197 30.55 10.75 -11.82
CA ALA A 197 29.81 11.14 -13.01
C ALA A 197 30.75 11.25 -14.24
N PRO A 198 30.30 10.88 -15.46
CA PRO A 198 31.10 11.05 -16.67
C PRO A 198 31.20 12.54 -17.05
N ALA A 199 32.43 13.03 -17.20
CA ALA A 199 32.74 14.37 -17.67
C ALA A 199 32.71 14.45 -19.23
N PRO A 200 32.53 15.66 -19.82
CA PRO A 200 32.03 15.86 -21.18
C PRO A 200 33.13 15.79 -22.26
N THR A 201 32.82 15.15 -23.38
CA THR A 201 33.64 15.17 -24.61
C THR A 201 33.54 16.53 -25.30
N LYS A 202 34.61 17.33 -25.24
CA LYS A 202 34.89 18.41 -26.20
C LYS A 202 35.55 17.84 -27.45
N LYS A 203 35.04 18.21 -28.62
CA LYS A 203 35.79 18.24 -29.88
C LYS A 203 36.03 19.70 -30.23
#